data_AF-A0A2P5NP56-F1
#
_entry.id   AF-A0A2P5NP56-F1
#
_cell.length_a   1.000
_cell.length_b   1.000
_cell.length_c   1.000
_cell.angle_alpha   90.00
_cell.angle_beta   90.00
_cell.angle_gamma   90.00
#
_symmetry.space_group_name_H-M   'P 1'
#
loop_
_entity.id
_entity.type
_entity.pdbx_description
1 polymer ?
#
loop_
_entity_poly.entity_id
_entity_poly.type
_entity_poly.pdbx_seq_one_letter_code
_entity_poly.pdbx_strand_id
1 'polypeptide(L)'
;MTHDPDDTHWPATARTGAVADPGLTPDFIEKNQKLQSLARIFGHDPDCVTLSLEKKTFDYLGQRFTSEGEATPDGRVTIYYDPQMSDARLACCLAHELQHLRYFAVRHAFQAEPPEGPLRSRFARFTPELLAGQGGVSNYSNEHWDAWKGAGLPQLFSDELGEGGSEPINETIAEVAKALYNWGPDVRINPIWRELREEIDAAYKTLAGE
;
A
#
# COMPACT_ATOMS: atom_id res chain seq x y z
N MET A 1 30.47 1.27 32.84
CA MET A 1 30.07 0.70 31.53
C MET A 1 28.58 0.56 31.58
N THR A 2 27.93 1.35 30.75
CA THR A 2 26.49 1.64 30.69
C THR A 2 25.75 0.53 29.97
N HIS A 3 24.67 0.04 30.58
CA HIS A 3 23.61 -0.69 29.88
C HIS A 3 22.38 0.22 29.88
N ASP A 4 22.05 0.71 28.68
CA ASP A 4 20.75 1.29 28.33
C ASP A 4 19.73 0.15 28.20
N PRO A 5 18.54 0.26 28.80
CA PRO A 5 17.36 -0.42 28.32
C PRO A 5 16.55 0.51 27.41
N ASP A 6 16.27 0.01 26.20
CA ASP A 6 15.33 0.59 25.22
C ASP A 6 13.96 0.87 25.84
N ASP A 7 13.64 2.15 26.01
CA ASP A 7 12.30 2.67 26.25
C ASP A 7 11.71 3.21 24.92
N THR A 8 11.35 2.34 23.98
CA THR A 8 10.44 2.72 22.89
C THR A 8 9.00 2.65 23.38
N HIS A 9 8.55 3.81 23.82
CA HIS A 9 7.23 4.20 24.29
C HIS A 9 6.04 3.60 23.52
N TRP A 10 5.15 2.95 24.28
CA TRP A 10 3.69 3.11 24.17
C TRP A 10 3.26 3.78 25.49
N PRO A 11 2.48 4.88 25.48
CA PRO A 11 1.03 4.70 25.42
C PRO A 11 0.27 5.84 24.72
N ALA A 12 -0.89 5.54 24.12
CA ALA A 12 -1.91 6.56 23.90
C ALA A 12 -3.33 5.96 23.98
N THR A 13 -3.82 5.79 25.21
CA THR A 13 -5.24 5.98 25.48
C THR A 13 -5.40 7.34 26.14
N ALA A 14 -6.16 8.26 25.53
CA ALA A 14 -6.89 9.31 26.23
C ALA A 14 -7.90 9.97 25.29
N ARG A 15 -9.18 9.63 25.50
CA ARG A 15 -10.31 10.51 25.16
C ARG A 15 -10.34 11.68 26.15
N THR A 16 -10.93 12.79 25.69
CA THR A 16 -11.45 13.96 26.42
C THR A 16 -10.46 15.04 26.85
N GLY A 17 -10.60 16.21 26.21
CA GLY A 17 -9.98 17.47 26.60
C GLY A 17 -9.64 18.32 25.39
N ALA A 18 -10.56 19.18 24.95
CA ALA A 18 -10.32 20.12 23.87
C ALA A 18 -9.25 21.13 24.28
N VAL A 19 -8.02 20.89 23.85
CA VAL A 19 -6.98 21.90 23.67
C VAL A 19 -6.68 21.86 22.18
N ALA A 20 -6.95 22.97 21.48
CA ALA A 20 -6.70 23.05 20.05
C ALA A 20 -5.19 22.83 19.82
N ASP A 21 -4.84 21.68 19.25
CA ASP A 21 -3.49 21.38 18.81
C ASP A 21 -3.12 22.38 17.70
N PRO A 22 -2.07 23.20 17.88
CA PRO A 22 -1.68 24.23 16.92
C PRO A 22 -1.32 23.69 15.51
N GLY A 23 -1.20 22.36 15.34
CA GLY A 23 -1.05 21.70 14.04
C GLY A 23 -2.36 21.49 13.25
N LEU A 24 -3.54 21.63 13.88
CA LEU A 24 -4.84 21.38 13.23
C LEU A 24 -5.35 22.62 12.49
N THR A 25 -4.73 22.90 11.34
CA THR A 25 -5.23 23.94 10.43
C THR A 25 -6.63 23.59 9.90
N PRO A 26 -7.45 24.59 9.50
CA PRO A 26 -8.74 24.32 8.87
C PRO A 26 -8.64 23.36 7.68
N ASP A 27 -7.57 23.48 6.88
CA ASP A 27 -7.30 22.57 5.75
C ASP A 27 -7.05 21.13 6.21
N PHE A 28 -6.24 20.91 7.26
CA PHE A 28 -6.05 19.58 7.83
C PHE A 28 -7.36 18.94 8.27
N ILE A 29 -8.22 19.71 8.95
CA ILE A 29 -9.52 19.23 9.42
C ILE A 29 -10.41 18.83 8.24
N GLU A 30 -10.47 19.66 7.20
CA GLU A 30 -11.23 19.39 5.98
C GLU A 30 -10.73 18.14 5.26
N LYS A 31 -9.40 18.01 5.07
CA LYS A 31 -8.81 16.82 4.45
C LYS A 31 -9.00 15.56 5.28
N ASN A 32 -8.95 15.66 6.60
CA ASN A 32 -9.22 14.51 7.47
C ASN A 32 -10.68 14.06 7.32
N GLN A 33 -11.64 14.98 7.33
CA GLN A 33 -13.05 14.66 7.07
C GLN A 33 -13.24 14.05 5.68
N LYS A 34 -12.54 14.58 4.67
CA LYS A 34 -12.56 14.03 3.32
C LYS A 34 -12.00 12.62 3.26
N LEU A 35 -10.87 12.36 3.91
CA LEU A 35 -10.24 11.05 4.00
C LEU A 35 -11.20 10.02 4.62
N GLN A 36 -11.86 10.39 5.71
CA GLN A 36 -12.87 9.57 6.39
C GLN A 36 -14.08 9.29 5.49
N SER A 37 -14.51 10.25 4.66
CA SER A 37 -15.56 10.03 3.66
C SER A 37 -15.09 9.09 2.56
N LEU A 38 -13.86 9.25 2.08
CA LEU A 38 -13.28 8.41 1.04
C LEU A 38 -13.15 6.97 1.53
N ALA A 39 -12.69 6.74 2.76
CA ALA A 39 -12.63 5.40 3.36
C ALA A 39 -13.96 4.65 3.24
N ARG A 40 -15.09 5.31 3.57
CA ARG A 40 -16.43 4.73 3.39
C ARG A 40 -16.76 4.43 1.93
N ILE A 41 -16.43 5.33 1.00
CA ILE A 41 -16.67 5.14 -0.44
C ILE A 41 -15.88 3.93 -0.97
N PHE A 42 -14.66 3.74 -0.47
CA PHE A 42 -13.82 2.59 -0.82
C PHE A 42 -14.19 1.30 -0.08
N GLY A 43 -15.20 1.33 0.81
CA GLY A 43 -15.61 0.17 1.59
C GLY A 43 -14.66 -0.22 2.71
N HIS A 44 -13.86 0.73 3.21
CA HIS A 44 -12.93 0.51 4.31
C HIS A 44 -13.41 1.23 5.59
N ASP A 45 -13.05 0.68 6.76
CA ASP A 45 -13.41 1.26 8.05
C ASP A 45 -12.74 2.64 8.22
N PRO A 46 -13.49 3.74 8.37
CA PRO A 46 -12.92 5.06 8.56
C PRO A 46 -12.06 5.16 9.83
N ASP A 47 -12.38 4.39 10.88
CA ASP A 47 -11.63 4.37 12.13
C ASP A 47 -10.24 3.71 11.99
N CYS A 48 -9.99 3.02 10.87
CA CYS A 48 -8.71 2.44 10.49
C CYS A 48 -7.86 3.35 9.61
N VAL A 49 -8.37 4.54 9.22
CA VAL A 49 -7.65 5.50 8.39
C VAL A 49 -7.26 6.74 9.19
N THR A 50 -5.99 7.12 9.14
CA THR A 50 -5.46 8.30 9.83
C THR A 50 -4.81 9.27 8.85
N LEU A 51 -5.12 10.57 8.98
CA LEU A 51 -4.31 11.64 8.38
C LEU A 51 -3.27 12.09 9.41
N SER A 52 -1.98 11.90 9.14
CA SER A 52 -0.90 12.22 10.08
C SER A 52 -0.14 13.49 9.69
N LEU A 53 0.16 14.35 10.66
CA LEU A 53 1.07 15.49 10.48
C LEU A 53 2.55 15.06 10.47
N GLU A 54 2.85 13.87 10.99
CA GLU A 54 4.19 13.30 10.92
C GLU A 54 4.51 12.93 9.48
N LYS A 55 5.79 12.98 9.11
CA LYS A 55 6.24 12.56 7.78
C LYS A 55 7.08 11.32 7.93
N LYS A 56 6.81 10.32 7.10
CA LYS A 56 7.72 9.18 6.94
C LYS A 56 8.63 9.41 5.76
N THR A 57 9.91 9.24 6.00
CA THR A 57 10.94 9.26 4.94
C THR A 57 11.70 7.95 4.97
N PHE A 58 12.13 7.48 3.81
CA PHE A 58 12.96 6.31 3.66
C PHE A 58 14.02 6.56 2.60
N ASP A 59 15.15 5.88 2.72
CA ASP A 59 16.21 5.92 1.73
C ASP A 59 16.08 4.72 0.81
N TYR A 60 16.15 4.96 -0.50
CA TYR A 60 16.08 3.93 -1.54
C TYR A 60 17.04 4.30 -2.67
N LEU A 61 17.90 3.34 -3.07
CA LEU A 61 18.94 3.53 -4.09
C LEU A 61 19.79 4.81 -3.89
N GLY A 62 20.10 5.15 -2.63
CA GLY A 62 20.89 6.33 -2.28
C GLY A 62 20.15 7.66 -2.38
N GLN A 63 18.83 7.65 -2.64
CA GLN A 63 17.97 8.82 -2.64
C GLN A 63 16.98 8.75 -1.46
N ARG A 64 16.64 9.91 -0.89
CA ARG A 64 15.68 10.01 0.21
C ARG A 64 14.31 10.37 -0.34
N PHE A 65 13.32 9.54 -0.05
CA PHE A 65 11.94 9.73 -0.44
C PHE A 65 11.08 10.11 0.77
N THR A 66 9.97 10.80 0.52
CA THR A 66 8.90 11.01 1.50
C THR A 66 7.71 10.17 1.08
N SER A 67 7.23 9.32 1.97
CA SER A 67 6.05 8.51 1.69
C SER A 67 4.81 9.37 1.63
N GLU A 68 3.86 9.02 0.75
CA GLU A 68 2.54 9.65 0.71
C GLU A 68 1.57 8.97 1.69
N GLY A 69 1.77 7.69 1.96
CA GLY A 69 1.04 6.93 2.96
C GLY A 69 1.81 5.68 3.40
N GLU A 70 1.15 4.89 4.24
CA GLU A 70 1.55 3.52 4.56
C GLU A 70 0.32 2.70 4.93
N ALA A 71 0.39 1.42 4.64
CA ALA A 71 -0.58 0.42 5.04
C ALA A 71 0.10 -0.64 5.90
N THR A 72 -0.52 -1.02 7.02
CA THR A 72 0.00 -2.03 7.93
C THR A 72 -0.83 -3.32 7.88
N PRO A 73 -0.22 -4.51 8.08
CA PRO A 73 -0.94 -5.79 7.99
C PRO A 73 -2.14 -5.95 8.94
N ASP A 74 -2.25 -5.15 10.01
CA ASP A 74 -3.40 -5.12 10.91
C ASP A 74 -4.60 -4.34 10.33
N GLY A 75 -4.50 -3.87 9.09
CA GLY A 75 -5.58 -3.22 8.36
C GLY A 75 -5.65 -1.71 8.53
N ARG A 76 -4.62 -1.07 9.13
CA ARG A 76 -4.58 0.39 9.25
C ARG A 76 -3.93 1.04 8.05
N VAL A 77 -4.40 2.24 7.73
CA VAL A 77 -3.83 3.10 6.70
C VAL A 77 -3.51 4.46 7.32
N THR A 78 -2.29 4.93 7.12
CA THR A 78 -1.91 6.31 7.43
C THR A 78 -1.61 7.03 6.13
N ILE A 79 -2.24 8.17 5.89
CA ILE A 79 -1.86 9.11 4.83
C ILE A 79 -1.12 10.28 5.47
N TYR A 80 0.03 10.64 4.92
CA TYR A 80 0.81 11.75 5.46
C TYR A 80 0.32 13.07 4.86
N TYR A 81 0.02 14.01 5.75
CA TYR A 81 -0.54 15.30 5.38
C TYR A 81 0.48 16.14 4.60
N ASP A 82 0.01 16.65 3.46
CA ASP A 82 0.69 17.67 2.67
C ASP A 82 -0.34 18.75 2.34
N PRO A 83 -0.12 20.03 2.73
CA PRO A 83 -1.03 21.12 2.42
C PRO A 83 -1.21 21.35 0.91
N GLN A 84 -0.30 20.84 0.07
CA GLN A 84 -0.41 20.89 -1.39
C GLN A 84 -1.13 19.67 -1.98
N MET A 85 -1.53 18.69 -1.15
CA MET A 85 -2.29 17.53 -1.59
C MET A 85 -3.72 17.94 -1.95
N SER A 86 -4.08 17.76 -3.22
CA SER A 86 -5.46 17.90 -3.67
C SER A 86 -6.32 16.74 -3.16
N ASP A 87 -7.64 16.93 -3.10
CA ASP A 87 -8.60 15.86 -2.81
C ASP A 87 -8.43 14.64 -3.72
N ALA A 88 -8.14 14.88 -5.00
CA ALA A 88 -7.90 13.81 -5.96
C ALA A 88 -6.63 13.03 -5.59
N ARG A 89 -5.54 13.73 -5.24
CA ARG A 89 -4.30 13.08 -4.78
C ARG A 89 -4.51 12.32 -3.48
N LEU A 90 -5.25 12.88 -2.53
CA LEU A 90 -5.63 12.22 -1.28
C LEU A 90 -6.36 10.89 -1.53
N ALA A 91 -7.33 10.91 -2.43
CA ALA A 91 -8.07 9.71 -2.81
C ALA A 91 -7.22 8.69 -3.59
N CYS A 92 -6.31 9.16 -4.43
CA CYS A 92 -5.32 8.32 -5.11
C CYS A 92 -4.38 7.62 -4.11
N CYS A 93 -3.88 8.35 -3.10
CA CYS A 93 -3.05 7.77 -2.05
C CYS A 93 -3.84 6.72 -1.26
N LEU A 94 -5.09 7.01 -0.88
CA LEU A 94 -5.91 6.01 -0.19
C LEU A 94 -6.16 4.77 -1.06
N ALA A 95 -6.45 4.92 -2.36
CA ALA A 95 -6.63 3.79 -3.27
C ALA A 95 -5.36 2.92 -3.37
N HIS A 96 -4.18 3.55 -3.39
CA HIS A 96 -2.86 2.90 -3.36
C HIS A 96 -2.69 2.08 -2.09
N GLU A 97 -2.84 2.70 -0.91
CA GLU A 97 -2.63 2.03 0.37
C GLU A 97 -3.63 0.89 0.63
N LEU A 98 -4.90 1.06 0.23
CA LEU A 98 -5.89 -0.02 0.34
C LEU A 98 -5.52 -1.21 -0.54
N GLN A 99 -4.87 -1.00 -1.68
CA GLN A 99 -4.41 -2.10 -2.52
C GLN A 99 -3.29 -2.90 -1.85
N HIS A 100 -2.40 -2.25 -1.08
CA HIS A 100 -1.42 -2.96 -0.26
C HIS A 100 -2.09 -3.87 0.78
N LEU A 101 -3.13 -3.41 1.46
CA LEU A 101 -3.86 -4.24 2.43
C LEU A 101 -4.45 -5.50 1.78
N ARG A 102 -5.05 -5.35 0.60
CA ARG A 102 -5.61 -6.48 -0.16
C ARG A 102 -4.52 -7.47 -0.55
N TYR A 103 -3.39 -6.95 -0.99
CA TYR A 103 -2.22 -7.76 -1.30
C TYR A 103 -1.74 -8.55 -0.09
N PHE A 104 -1.54 -7.91 1.07
CA PHE A 104 -1.09 -8.58 2.28
C PHE A 104 -2.05 -9.70 2.71
N ALA A 105 -3.35 -9.45 2.68
CA ALA A 105 -4.35 -10.46 3.02
C ALA A 105 -4.32 -11.66 2.04
N VAL A 106 -4.25 -11.41 0.73
CA VAL A 106 -4.18 -12.46 -0.29
C VAL A 106 -2.86 -13.22 -0.20
N ARG A 107 -1.74 -12.53 -0.01
CA ARG A 107 -0.41 -13.12 0.21
C ARG A 107 -0.42 -14.05 1.40
N HIS A 108 -0.93 -13.61 2.54
CA HIS A 108 -1.02 -14.42 3.74
C HIS A 108 -1.88 -15.68 3.51
N ALA A 109 -3.05 -15.53 2.89
CA ALA A 109 -3.91 -16.66 2.55
C ALA A 109 -3.22 -17.64 1.57
N PHE A 110 -2.57 -17.13 0.52
CA PHE A 110 -1.83 -17.92 -0.47
C PHE A 110 -0.69 -18.72 0.17
N GLN A 111 0.07 -18.11 1.09
CA GLN A 111 1.16 -18.76 1.80
C GLN A 111 0.68 -19.86 2.75
N ALA A 112 -0.48 -19.66 3.40
CA ALA A 112 -1.10 -20.67 4.27
C ALA A 112 -1.79 -21.81 3.49
N GLU A 113 -2.06 -21.62 2.20
CA GLU A 113 -2.78 -22.57 1.36
C GLU A 113 -1.88 -23.75 0.92
N PRO A 114 -2.40 -25.01 0.91
CA PRO A 114 -1.68 -26.14 0.34
C PRO A 114 -1.37 -25.95 -1.16
N PRO A 115 -0.39 -26.69 -1.73
CA PRO A 115 0.03 -26.51 -3.12
C PRO A 115 -1.08 -26.66 -4.18
N GLU A 116 -2.09 -27.48 -3.91
CA GLU A 116 -3.22 -27.74 -4.83
C GLU A 116 -4.43 -26.81 -4.58
N GLY A 117 -4.24 -25.75 -3.80
CA GLY A 117 -5.32 -24.87 -3.43
C GLY A 117 -5.81 -23.93 -4.54
N PRO A 118 -7.01 -23.35 -4.39
CA PRO A 118 -7.61 -22.49 -5.39
C PRO A 118 -6.82 -21.20 -5.65
N LEU A 119 -6.18 -20.59 -4.64
CA LEU A 119 -5.33 -19.41 -4.87
C LEU A 119 -4.07 -19.77 -5.65
N ARG A 120 -3.44 -20.91 -5.37
CA ARG A 120 -2.30 -21.42 -6.16
C ARG A 120 -2.65 -21.54 -7.63
N SER A 121 -3.79 -22.18 -7.94
CA SER A 121 -4.28 -22.34 -9.31
C SER A 121 -4.62 -21.00 -9.97
N ARG A 122 -5.30 -20.11 -9.24
CA ARG A 122 -5.71 -18.78 -9.71
C ARG A 122 -4.51 -17.94 -10.15
N PHE A 123 -3.45 -17.97 -9.35
CA PHE A 123 -2.29 -17.11 -9.57
C PHE A 123 -1.15 -17.79 -10.36
N ALA A 124 -1.27 -19.08 -10.69
CA ALA A 124 -0.23 -19.88 -11.36
C ALA A 124 0.31 -19.26 -12.66
N ARG A 125 -0.52 -18.50 -13.39
CA ARG A 125 -0.11 -17.86 -14.65
C ARG A 125 0.76 -16.62 -14.48
N PHE A 126 0.74 -15.97 -13.31
CA PHE A 126 1.51 -14.75 -13.05
C PHE A 126 2.92 -15.12 -12.61
N THR A 127 3.66 -15.76 -13.50
CA THR A 127 5.03 -16.20 -13.20
C THR A 127 5.96 -14.98 -13.08
N PRO A 128 7.06 -15.10 -12.33
CA PRO A 128 8.02 -14.01 -12.22
C PRO A 128 8.56 -13.51 -13.57
N GLU A 129 8.81 -14.42 -14.51
CA GLU A 129 9.31 -14.09 -15.84
C GLU A 129 8.28 -13.30 -16.66
N LEU A 130 7.00 -13.68 -16.57
CA LEU A 130 5.92 -12.98 -17.27
C LEU A 130 5.84 -11.54 -16.80
N LEU A 131 5.79 -11.36 -15.47
CA LEU A 131 5.70 -10.05 -14.83
C LEU A 131 6.95 -9.22 -15.16
N ALA A 132 8.14 -9.84 -15.22
CA ALA A 132 9.40 -9.19 -15.54
C ALA A 132 9.48 -8.65 -16.96
N GLY A 133 8.88 -9.38 -17.90
CA GLY A 133 8.71 -8.87 -19.24
C GLY A 133 7.82 -7.63 -19.33
N GLN A 134 6.98 -7.35 -18.32
CA GLN A 134 6.03 -6.23 -18.36
C GLN A 134 6.53 -4.95 -17.67
N GLY A 135 7.56 -5.04 -16.81
CA GLY A 135 8.12 -3.88 -16.08
C GLY A 135 7.12 -3.22 -15.12
N GLY A 136 7.44 -2.03 -14.62
CA GLY A 136 6.58 -1.26 -13.71
C GLY A 136 5.66 -0.27 -14.45
N VAL A 137 4.75 0.36 -13.71
CA VAL A 137 3.78 1.34 -14.25
C VAL A 137 4.21 2.81 -14.09
N SER A 138 5.24 3.07 -13.28
CA SER A 138 5.79 4.39 -12.97
C SER A 138 7.32 4.31 -12.89
N ASN A 139 8.02 5.45 -12.87
CA ASN A 139 9.48 5.42 -12.71
C ASN A 139 9.89 4.73 -11.40
N TYR A 140 9.15 5.01 -10.32
CA TYR A 140 9.31 4.35 -9.03
C TYR A 140 9.20 2.82 -9.17
N SER A 141 8.08 2.31 -9.68
CA SER A 141 7.92 0.85 -9.86
C SER A 141 8.88 0.24 -10.89
N ASN A 142 9.32 1.00 -11.91
CA ASN A 142 10.33 0.54 -12.86
C ASN A 142 11.73 0.42 -12.23
N GLU A 143 12.11 1.34 -11.36
CA GLU A 143 13.37 1.27 -10.59
C GLU A 143 13.39 0.02 -9.69
N HIS A 144 12.26 -0.30 -9.06
CA HIS A 144 12.11 -1.52 -8.26
C HIS A 144 12.18 -2.79 -9.12
N TRP A 145 11.70 -2.71 -10.36
CA TRP A 145 11.76 -3.80 -11.32
C TRP A 145 13.17 -4.16 -11.78
N ASP A 146 14.09 -3.20 -11.81
CA ASP A 146 15.49 -3.48 -12.15
C ASP A 146 16.14 -4.42 -11.12
N ALA A 147 15.74 -4.35 -9.85
CA ALA A 147 16.18 -5.29 -8.82
C ALA A 147 15.64 -6.72 -9.06
N TRP A 148 14.38 -6.84 -9.48
CA TRP A 148 13.76 -8.14 -9.78
C TRP A 148 14.44 -8.84 -10.97
N LYS A 149 14.95 -8.10 -11.96
CA LYS A 149 15.71 -8.68 -13.10
C LYS A 149 17.11 -9.21 -12.72
N GLY A 150 17.47 -9.22 -11.44
CA GLY A 150 18.73 -9.75 -10.89
C GLY A 150 18.88 -11.27 -10.94
N ALA A 151 19.86 -11.81 -10.19
CA ALA A 151 20.31 -13.20 -10.29
C ALA A 151 19.28 -14.25 -9.81
N GLY A 152 18.28 -13.87 -9.02
CA GLY A 152 17.13 -14.69 -8.67
C GLY A 152 15.86 -13.89 -8.90
N LEU A 153 14.94 -14.41 -9.71
CA LEU A 153 13.62 -13.81 -9.85
C LEU A 153 12.80 -14.14 -8.59
N PRO A 154 12.37 -13.15 -7.79
CA PRO A 154 11.43 -13.40 -6.71
C PRO A 154 10.13 -14.03 -7.18
N GLN A 155 9.52 -14.80 -6.29
CA GLN A 155 8.25 -15.47 -6.54
C GLN A 155 7.09 -14.50 -6.33
N LEU A 156 5.96 -14.77 -6.97
CA LEU A 156 4.71 -14.07 -6.64
C LEU A 156 4.38 -14.25 -5.15
N PHE A 157 4.03 -13.16 -4.47
CA PHE A 157 3.76 -13.14 -3.02
C PHE A 157 4.98 -13.50 -2.15
N SER A 158 6.21 -13.26 -2.64
CA SER A 158 7.43 -13.48 -1.87
C SER A 158 7.75 -12.31 -0.95
N ASP A 159 8.45 -12.58 0.15
CA ASP A 159 8.87 -11.55 1.10
C ASP A 159 10.19 -10.89 0.67
N GLU A 160 10.19 -10.20 -0.47
CA GLU A 160 11.40 -9.61 -1.07
C GLU A 160 12.14 -8.62 -0.14
N LEU A 161 11.45 -8.15 0.92
CA LEU A 161 11.98 -7.33 2.00
C LEU A 161 13.07 -8.01 2.84
N GLY A 162 13.09 -9.34 2.92
CA GLY A 162 14.16 -10.09 3.61
C GLY A 162 15.56 -9.88 3.01
N GLU A 163 15.62 -9.33 1.79
CA GLU A 163 16.84 -9.04 1.03
C GLU A 163 17.10 -7.52 0.87
N GLY A 164 16.44 -6.67 1.68
CA GLY A 164 16.81 -5.25 1.84
C GLY A 164 16.15 -4.25 0.88
N GLY A 165 14.97 -4.54 0.32
CA GLY A 165 14.23 -3.61 -0.57
C GLY A 165 12.71 -3.72 -0.45
N SER A 166 11.97 -2.73 -0.97
CA SER A 166 10.48 -2.75 -1.02
C SER A 166 9.96 -3.71 -2.10
N GLU A 167 8.91 -4.48 -1.79
CA GLU A 167 8.33 -5.53 -2.65
C GLU A 167 7.77 -4.95 -3.97
N PRO A 168 8.48 -5.08 -5.11
CA PRO A 168 8.16 -4.43 -6.40
C PRO A 168 6.76 -4.78 -6.91
N ILE A 169 6.32 -6.03 -6.72
CA ILE A 169 4.98 -6.47 -7.12
C ILE A 169 3.92 -5.66 -6.39
N ASN A 170 4.06 -5.54 -5.07
CA ASN A 170 3.10 -4.88 -4.20
C ASN A 170 2.97 -3.39 -4.53
N GLU A 171 4.09 -2.70 -4.77
CA GLU A 171 4.07 -1.31 -5.22
C GLU A 171 3.47 -1.15 -6.62
N THR A 172 3.78 -2.06 -7.55
CA THR A 172 3.27 -1.98 -8.93
C THR A 172 1.75 -2.11 -8.97
N ILE A 173 1.16 -3.07 -8.24
CA ILE A 173 -0.30 -3.22 -8.19
C ILE A 173 -0.98 -2.03 -7.48
N ALA A 174 -0.33 -1.42 -6.49
CA ALA A 174 -0.85 -0.25 -5.78
C ALA A 174 -0.85 0.98 -6.70
N GLU A 175 0.22 1.17 -7.49
CA GLU A 175 0.29 2.22 -8.51
C GLU A 175 -0.73 1.99 -9.65
N VAL A 176 -1.06 0.73 -9.99
CA VAL A 176 -2.18 0.42 -10.90
C VAL A 176 -3.51 0.90 -10.31
N ALA A 177 -3.77 0.63 -9.02
CA ALA A 177 -4.98 1.08 -8.35
C ALA A 177 -5.07 2.61 -8.32
N LYS A 178 -3.96 3.28 -8.00
CA LYS A 178 -3.81 4.74 -8.05
C LYS A 178 -4.15 5.29 -9.44
N ALA A 179 -3.59 4.70 -10.49
CA ALA A 179 -3.80 5.13 -11.87
C ALA A 179 -5.25 4.93 -12.33
N LEU A 180 -5.86 3.77 -12.04
CA LEU A 180 -7.26 3.49 -12.36
C LEU A 180 -8.21 4.43 -11.64
N TYR A 181 -7.92 4.77 -10.38
CA TYR A 181 -8.73 5.74 -9.64
C TYR A 181 -8.61 7.14 -10.25
N ASN A 182 -7.40 7.59 -10.56
CA ASN A 182 -7.15 8.95 -11.05
C ASN A 182 -7.71 9.19 -12.45
N TRP A 183 -7.52 8.23 -13.37
CA TRP A 183 -7.80 8.39 -14.79
C TRP A 183 -8.92 7.49 -15.32
N GLY A 184 -9.49 6.64 -14.46
CA GLY A 184 -10.56 5.72 -14.85
C GLY A 184 -10.08 4.50 -15.63
N PRO A 185 -11.01 3.68 -16.16
CA PRO A 185 -10.69 2.40 -16.81
C PRO A 185 -9.91 2.54 -18.13
N ASP A 186 -9.95 3.72 -18.75
CA ASP A 186 -9.33 4.01 -20.05
C ASP A 186 -7.83 4.32 -19.95
N VAL A 187 -7.29 4.46 -18.74
CA VAL A 187 -5.86 4.66 -18.53
C VAL A 187 -5.06 3.51 -19.14
N ARG A 188 -4.00 3.85 -19.88
CA ARG A 188 -3.14 2.84 -20.51
C ARG A 188 -2.25 2.18 -19.46
N ILE A 189 -2.66 1.01 -19.01
CA ILE A 189 -1.89 0.12 -18.12
C ILE A 189 -1.65 -1.19 -18.86
N ASN A 190 -0.50 -1.82 -18.62
CA ASN A 190 -0.25 -3.16 -19.16
C ASN A 190 -1.38 -4.11 -18.74
N PRO A 191 -2.00 -4.87 -19.67
CA PRO A 191 -3.11 -5.75 -19.35
C PRO A 191 -2.82 -6.76 -18.23
N ILE A 192 -1.61 -7.31 -18.17
CA ILE A 192 -1.22 -8.30 -17.16
C ILE A 192 -1.22 -7.69 -15.75
N TRP A 193 -0.75 -6.44 -15.60
CA TRP A 193 -0.77 -5.75 -14.30
C TRP A 193 -2.16 -5.41 -13.83
N ARG A 194 -3.00 -4.96 -14.76
CA ARG A 194 -4.42 -4.71 -14.48
C ARG A 194 -5.10 -6.01 -14.03
N GLU A 195 -4.86 -7.09 -14.76
CA GLU A 195 -5.44 -8.40 -14.47
C GLU A 195 -4.97 -8.95 -13.13
N LEU A 196 -3.66 -8.91 -12.81
CA LEU A 196 -3.15 -9.32 -11.51
C LEU A 196 -3.83 -8.55 -10.36
N ARG A 197 -3.96 -7.22 -10.52
CA ARG A 197 -4.63 -6.36 -9.55
C ARG A 197 -6.09 -6.74 -9.36
N GLU A 198 -6.81 -7.03 -10.45
CA GLU A 198 -8.21 -7.49 -10.42
C GLU A 198 -8.35 -8.86 -9.75
N GLU A 199 -7.43 -9.79 -10.00
CA GLU A 199 -7.41 -11.12 -9.37
C GLU A 199 -7.14 -11.05 -7.87
N ILE A 200 -6.25 -10.16 -7.42
CA ILE A 200 -6.03 -9.87 -6.00
C ILE A 200 -7.31 -9.32 -5.37
N ASP A 201 -7.97 -8.37 -6.03
CA ASP A 201 -9.22 -7.79 -5.54
C ASP A 201 -10.33 -8.84 -5.38
N ALA A 202 -10.50 -9.69 -6.39
CA ALA A 202 -11.51 -10.73 -6.36
C ALA A 202 -11.20 -11.81 -5.32
N ALA A 203 -9.92 -12.17 -5.14
CA ALA A 203 -9.50 -13.08 -4.06
C ALA A 203 -9.75 -12.45 -2.69
N TYR A 204 -9.43 -11.17 -2.52
CA TYR A 204 -9.66 -10.43 -1.28
C TYR A 204 -11.15 -10.39 -0.89
N LYS A 205 -12.05 -10.11 -1.83
CA LYS A 205 -13.50 -10.10 -1.58
C LYS A 205 -14.00 -11.45 -1.04
N THR A 206 -13.53 -12.54 -1.65
CA THR A 206 -13.83 -13.90 -1.17
C THR A 206 -13.33 -14.13 0.26
N LEU A 207 -12.13 -13.65 0.60
CA LEU A 207 -11.57 -13.75 1.95
C LEU A 207 -12.33 -12.90 2.98
N ALA A 208 -12.84 -11.74 2.56
CA ALA A 208 -13.64 -10.85 3.39
C ALA A 208 -15.11 -11.31 3.57
N GLY A 209 -15.55 -12.31 2.79
CA GLY A 209 -16.93 -12.80 2.82
C GLY A 209 -17.92 -11.91 2.07
N GLU A 210 -17.46 -11.18 1.07
CA GLU A 210 -18.24 -10.31 0.17
C GLU A 210 -18.70 -11.00 -1.12
#